data_AF-A0A949YMY2-F1
#
_entry.id   AF-A0A949YMY2-F1
#
_cell.length_a   1.000
_cell.length_b   1.000
_cell.length_c   1.000
_cell.angle_alpha   90.00
_cell.angle_beta   90.00
_cell.angle_gamma   90.00
#
_symmetry.space_group_name_H-M   'P 1'
#
loop_
_entity.id
_entity.type
_entity.pdbx_description
1 polymer ?
#
loop_
_entity_poly.entity_id
_entity_poly.type
_entity_poly.pdbx_seq_one_letter_code
_entity_poly.pdbx_strand_id
1 'polypeptide(L)'
;MVTSASNLAPEKQLLYEQLVDALNALFGLHRGYRPVHAKGIVCEGTFSPAATAASFSRAPHLQSGPVPITVRFSDFAGVPTVPDGDPLASPR
;
A
#
# COMPACT_ATOMS: atom_id res chain seq x y z
N MET A 1 24.27 -47.34 -10.15
CA MET A 1 24.74 -46.36 -11.15
C MET A 1 24.09 -45.03 -10.84
N VAL A 2 24.88 -43.98 -10.91
CA VAL A 2 24.69 -42.66 -10.29
C VAL A 2 24.05 -41.69 -11.29
N THR A 3 23.16 -40.81 -10.79
CA THR A 3 22.76 -39.48 -11.33
C THR A 3 22.04 -39.41 -12.69
N SER A 4 21.12 -38.47 -12.93
CA SER A 4 21.22 -37.05 -12.61
C SER A 4 19.91 -36.40 -12.20
N ALA A 5 19.97 -35.73 -11.04
CA ALA A 5 19.11 -34.61 -10.72
C ALA A 5 19.46 -33.45 -11.67
N SER A 6 18.46 -32.89 -12.33
CA SER A 6 18.58 -31.66 -13.09
C SER A 6 18.93 -30.50 -12.14
N ASN A 7 20.12 -29.92 -12.30
CA ASN A 7 20.46 -28.62 -11.73
C ASN A 7 19.56 -27.55 -12.38
N LEU A 8 18.46 -27.20 -11.74
CA LEU A 8 17.84 -25.89 -11.97
C LEU A 8 18.60 -24.88 -11.11
N ALA A 9 19.13 -23.84 -11.75
CA ALA A 9 19.60 -22.67 -11.03
C ALA A 9 18.48 -22.17 -10.11
N PRO A 10 18.78 -21.65 -8.90
CA PRO A 10 17.74 -21.11 -8.02
C PRO A 10 16.94 -20.08 -8.80
N GLU A 11 15.62 -20.27 -8.82
CA GLU A 11 14.71 -19.35 -9.48
C GLU A 11 14.93 -17.96 -8.87
N LYS A 12 15.31 -17.00 -9.71
CA LYS A 12 15.64 -15.66 -9.24
C LYS A 12 14.37 -15.02 -8.69
N GLN A 13 14.33 -14.84 -7.37
CA GLN A 13 13.20 -14.19 -6.70
C GLN A 13 12.87 -12.85 -7.36
N LEU A 14 11.57 -12.59 -7.56
CA LEU A 14 11.14 -11.39 -8.24
C LEU A 14 11.35 -10.19 -7.32
N LEU A 15 11.69 -9.03 -7.91
CA LEU A 15 12.02 -7.83 -7.12
C LEU A 15 10.88 -7.42 -6.17
N TYR A 16 9.63 -7.56 -6.59
CA TYR A 16 8.48 -7.19 -5.75
C TYR A 16 8.36 -8.09 -4.52
N GLU A 17 8.76 -9.36 -4.59
CA GLU A 17 8.77 -10.27 -3.45
C GLU A 17 9.88 -9.88 -2.48
N GLN A 18 11.07 -9.59 -3.00
CA GLN A 18 12.20 -9.10 -2.19
C GLN A 18 11.85 -7.79 -1.46
N LEU A 19 11.11 -6.88 -2.11
CA LEU A 19 10.63 -5.65 -1.47
C LEU A 19 9.66 -5.94 -0.33
N VAL A 20 8.70 -6.86 -0.52
CA VAL A 20 7.75 -7.25 0.54
C VAL A 20 8.50 -7.95 1.69
N ASP A 21 9.45 -8.82 1.38
CA ASP A 21 10.27 -9.50 2.39
C ASP A 21 11.11 -8.52 3.20
N ALA A 22 11.69 -7.51 2.56
CA ALA A 22 12.43 -6.45 3.24
C ALA A 22 11.53 -5.65 4.21
N LEU A 23 10.31 -5.32 3.80
CA LEU A 23 9.33 -4.65 4.66
C LEU A 23 8.91 -5.53 5.84
N ASN A 24 8.66 -6.82 5.61
CA ASN A 24 8.37 -7.79 6.66
C ASN A 24 9.55 -8.00 7.62
N ALA A 25 10.79 -7.96 7.11
CA ALA A 25 11.99 -8.04 7.94
C ALA A 25 12.14 -6.79 8.83
N LEU A 26 11.74 -5.61 8.34
CA LEU A 26 11.82 -4.35 9.09
C LEU A 26 10.73 -4.22 10.16
N PHE A 27 9.48 -4.57 9.84
CA PHE A 27 8.31 -4.33 10.72
C PHE A 27 7.75 -5.59 11.38
N GLY A 28 8.24 -6.77 11.00
CA GLY A 28 7.66 -8.05 11.35
C GLY A 28 6.57 -8.50 10.38
N LEU A 29 6.37 -9.81 10.29
CA LEU A 29 5.28 -10.39 9.50
C LEU A 29 3.98 -10.40 10.33
N HIS A 30 3.05 -9.50 10.00
CA HIS A 30 1.74 -9.41 10.65
C HIS A 30 0.64 -9.96 9.73
N ARG A 31 0.27 -11.23 9.92
CA ARG A 31 -0.75 -11.89 9.09
C ARG A 31 -2.09 -11.16 9.15
N GLY A 32 -2.69 -10.93 7.99
CA GLY A 32 -3.95 -10.18 7.85
C GLY A 32 -3.79 -8.66 7.80
N TYR A 33 -2.57 -8.14 7.96
CA TYR A 33 -2.25 -6.72 7.84
C TYR A 33 -1.39 -6.44 6.61
N ARG A 34 -1.36 -5.17 6.20
CA ARG A 34 -0.50 -4.69 5.11
C ARG A 34 0.95 -4.64 5.60
N PRO A 35 1.96 -4.95 4.76
CA PRO A 35 3.39 -4.88 5.14
C PRO A 35 3.87 -3.48 5.55
N VAL A 36 3.18 -2.45 5.07
CA VAL A 36 3.29 -1.04 5.48
C VAL A 36 1.88 -0.48 5.55
N HIS A 37 1.68 0.62 6.27
CA HIS A 37 0.36 1.19 6.49
C HIS A 37 -0.62 0.21 7.14
N ALA A 38 -0.12 -0.59 8.08
CA ALA A 38 -0.87 -1.65 8.73
C ALA A 38 -2.06 -1.10 9.51
N LYS A 39 -1.81 -0.11 10.38
CA LYS A 39 -2.84 0.61 11.12
C LYS A 39 -3.44 1.75 10.29
N GLY A 40 -4.75 1.89 10.35
CA GLY A 40 -5.46 2.98 9.66
C GLY A 40 -6.96 2.90 9.81
N ILE A 41 -7.64 3.98 9.44
CA ILE A 41 -9.10 4.14 9.52
C ILE A 41 -9.67 4.44 8.14
N VAL A 42 -10.88 3.95 7.87
CA VAL A 42 -11.60 4.22 6.61
C VAL A 42 -12.70 5.23 6.88
N CYS A 43 -12.78 6.23 6.01
CA CYS A 43 -13.78 7.29 6.03
C CYS A 43 -14.48 7.33 4.67
N GLU A 44 -15.73 7.75 4.67
CA GLU A 44 -16.51 8.00 3.45
C GLU A 44 -16.75 9.50 3.29
N GLY A 45 -16.92 9.95 2.05
CA GLY A 45 -17.18 11.35 1.77
C GLY A 45 -17.57 11.61 0.32
N THR A 46 -17.43 12.86 -0.08
CA THR A 46 -17.74 13.30 -1.44
C THR A 46 -16.66 14.26 -1.93
N PHE A 47 -16.21 14.08 -3.16
CA PHE A 47 -15.27 14.95 -3.84
C PHE A 47 -15.99 15.77 -4.91
N SER A 48 -15.79 17.08 -4.91
CA SER A 48 -16.24 17.97 -5.99
C SER A 48 -15.00 18.56 -6.67
N PRO A 49 -14.80 18.36 -7.98
CA PRO A 49 -13.65 18.92 -8.66
C PRO A 49 -13.76 20.44 -8.76
N ALA A 50 -12.60 21.11 -8.80
CA ALA A 50 -12.55 22.53 -9.17
C ALA A 50 -13.10 22.73 -10.60
N ALA A 51 -13.72 23.89 -10.86
CA ALA A 51 -14.32 24.18 -12.17
C ALA A 51 -13.32 24.11 -13.34
N THR A 52 -12.02 24.31 -13.08
CA THR A 52 -10.95 24.23 -14.07
C THR A 52 -10.40 22.82 -14.28
N ALA A 53 -10.79 21.82 -13.49
CA ALA A 53 -10.18 20.48 -13.54
C ALA A 53 -10.34 19.80 -14.92
N ALA A 54 -11.47 20.02 -15.58
CA ALA A 54 -11.76 19.47 -16.89
C ALA A 54 -10.80 19.97 -18.00
N SER A 55 -10.15 21.14 -17.83
CA SER A 55 -9.17 21.60 -18.82
C SER A 55 -7.82 20.87 -18.71
N PHE A 56 -7.56 20.16 -17.61
CA PHE A 56 -6.31 19.43 -17.39
C PHE A 56 -6.43 17.92 -17.62
N SER A 57 -7.63 17.35 -17.47
CA SER A 57 -7.83 15.91 -17.55
C SER A 57 -9.22 15.55 -18.06
N ARG A 58 -9.32 14.42 -18.76
CA ARG A 58 -10.58 13.82 -19.23
C ARG A 58 -11.15 12.78 -18.25
N ALA A 59 -10.55 12.61 -17.07
CA ALA A 59 -11.01 11.63 -16.09
C ALA A 59 -12.44 11.96 -15.62
N PRO A 60 -13.38 10.99 -15.56
CA PRO A 60 -14.80 11.26 -15.26
C PRO A 60 -15.05 12.03 -13.96
N HIS A 61 -14.33 11.69 -12.89
CA HIS A 61 -14.45 12.34 -11.58
C HIS A 61 -13.93 13.79 -11.54
N LEU A 62 -13.32 14.27 -12.63
CA LEU A 62 -12.85 15.65 -12.78
C LEU A 62 -13.71 16.47 -13.75
N GLN A 63 -14.75 15.89 -14.38
CA GLN A 63 -15.55 16.59 -15.39
C GLN A 63 -16.66 17.43 -14.79
N SER A 64 -17.41 16.89 -13.84
CA SER A 64 -18.56 17.59 -13.25
C SER A 64 -19.11 16.88 -12.02
N GLY A 65 -19.65 17.65 -11.09
CA GLY A 65 -20.50 17.17 -10.01
C GLY A 65 -19.78 16.44 -8.88
N PRO A 66 -20.46 16.26 -7.73
CA PRO A 66 -19.89 15.53 -6.60
C PRO A 66 -19.81 14.03 -6.90
N VAL A 67 -18.70 13.38 -6.54
CA VAL A 67 -18.51 11.92 -6.62
C VAL A 67 -18.26 11.32 -5.24
N PRO A 68 -18.83 10.15 -4.91
CA PRO A 68 -18.55 9.48 -3.64
C PRO A 68 -17.08 9.03 -3.58
N ILE A 69 -16.47 9.17 -2.41
CA ILE A 69 -15.09 8.73 -2.16
C ILE A 69 -15.00 7.87 -0.90
N THR A 70 -14.06 6.94 -0.92
CA THR A 70 -13.60 6.20 0.25
C THR A 70 -12.14 6.58 0.48
N VAL A 71 -11.84 7.13 1.65
CA VAL A 71 -10.50 7.56 2.04
C VAL A 71 -10.00 6.66 3.16
N ARG A 72 -8.73 6.29 3.11
CA ARG A 72 -8.09 5.58 4.24
C ARG A 72 -6.89 6.38 4.72
N PHE A 73 -6.98 6.88 5.95
CA PHE A 73 -5.84 7.41 6.68
C PHE A 73 -5.07 6.26 7.31
N SER A 74 -3.75 6.39 7.41
CA SER A 74 -2.92 5.35 8.02
C SER A 74 -1.62 5.89 8.56
N ASP A 75 -1.09 5.18 9.56
CA ASP A 75 0.32 5.30 9.94
C ASP A 75 1.20 4.69 8.84
N PHE A 76 2.50 4.98 8.83
CA PHE A 76 3.46 4.47 7.86
C PHE A 76 3.87 3.03 8.15
N ALA A 77 4.14 2.71 9.42
CA ALA A 77 4.76 1.45 9.80
C ALA A 77 3.91 0.22 9.43
N GLY A 78 4.60 -0.90 9.22
CA GLY A 78 3.98 -2.23 9.10
C GLY A 78 3.48 -2.80 10.43
N VAL A 79 3.46 -2.00 11.51
CA VAL A 79 3.11 -2.45 12.87
C VAL A 79 1.65 -2.08 13.17
N PRO A 80 0.73 -3.07 13.30
CA PRO A 80 -0.70 -2.79 13.47
C PRO A 80 -1.08 -2.03 14.74
N THR A 81 -0.21 -2.07 15.75
CA THR A 81 -0.44 -1.51 17.09
C THR A 81 0.40 -0.27 17.36
N VAL A 82 1.04 0.31 16.35
CA VAL A 82 1.85 1.52 16.53
C VAL A 82 0.96 2.67 17.08
N PRO A 83 1.40 3.40 18.12
CA PRO A 83 0.68 4.59 18.57
C PRO A 83 0.76 5.71 17.52
N ASP A 84 -0.32 6.48 17.32
CA ASP A 84 -0.34 7.55 16.29
C ASP A 84 0.68 8.66 16.58
N GLY A 85 1.01 8.87 17.86
CA GLY A 85 2.00 9.85 18.30
C GLY A 85 3.45 9.36 18.25
N ASP A 86 3.69 8.13 17.80
CA ASP A 86 5.04 7.60 17.64
C ASP A 86 5.76 8.35 16.50
N PRO A 87 7.04 8.77 16.66
CA PRO A 87 7.79 9.44 15.60
C PRO A 87 7.85 8.67 14.28
N LEU A 88 7.77 7.33 14.33
CA LEU A 88 7.77 6.44 13.16
C LEU A 88 6.37 6.18 12.60
N ALA A 89 5.30 6.60 13.30
CA ALA A 89 3.93 6.47 12.81
C ALA A 89 3.68 7.37 11.60
N SER A 90 4.19 8.61 11.60
CA SER A 90 4.06 9.58 10.48
C SER A 90 2.68 9.52 9.77
N PRO A 91 1.58 9.77 10.49
CA PRO A 91 0.23 9.61 9.96
C PRO A 91 -0.01 10.48 8.72
N ARG A 92 -0.65 9.92 7.69
CA ARG A 92 -0.99 10.57 6.41
C ARG A 92 -2.39 10.21 5.94
#